data_AF-A0A7D5M6S4-F1
#
_entry.id   AF-A0A7D5M6S4-F1
#
_cell.length_a   1.000
_cell.length_b   1.000
_cell.length_c   1.000
_cell.angle_alpha   90.00
_cell.angle_beta   90.00
_cell.angle_gamma   90.00
#
_symmetry.space_group_name_H-M   'P 1'
#
loop_
_entity.id
_entity.type
_entity.pdbx_description
1 polymer ?
#
loop_
_entity_poly.entity_id
_entity_poly.type
_entity_poly.pdbx_seq_one_letter_code
_entity_poly.pdbx_strand_id
1 'polypeptide(L)'
;MDLSEKSKKEISSLFFKNRCLETNSTAHLICKTLYSAPCEQKQLVEKILQMNKSLNVIRVSICDLQSKNLIQFTDGLFKLTDTGRWYYVAAKIGISVSSLCLLSQAYVIQKNLENNGFVGYFAVAYFADIVKYSHSTSKLIRNLREMGLTYRHHKNTIRIFPEKMKMLENYDAELTSLNKWVVEIKSKITDIEDSDSIARENFIKDLECYARLHKSKVMQ
;
A
#
# COMPACT_ATOMS: atom_id res chain seq x y z
N MET A 1 20.18 18.29 0.18
CA MET A 1 20.12 18.75 -1.24
C MET A 1 18.91 18.09 -1.90
N ASP A 2 17.98 18.86 -2.47
CA ASP A 2 16.65 18.37 -2.89
C ASP A 2 16.69 17.25 -3.95
N LEU A 3 15.73 16.31 -3.92
CA LEU A 3 15.61 15.27 -4.97
C LEU A 3 15.36 15.91 -6.34
N SER A 4 15.83 15.28 -7.43
CA SER A 4 15.49 15.76 -8.77
C SER A 4 13.98 15.62 -9.00
N GLU A 5 13.35 16.57 -9.68
CA GLU A 5 11.91 16.49 -10.00
C GLU A 5 11.54 15.20 -10.74
N LYS A 6 12.47 14.65 -11.54
CA LYS A 6 12.30 13.36 -12.21
C LYS A 6 12.22 12.21 -11.21
N SER A 7 13.18 12.11 -10.28
CA SER A 7 13.21 11.07 -9.24
C SER A 7 12.02 11.19 -8.28
N LYS A 8 11.61 12.42 -7.92
CA LYS A 8 10.41 12.70 -7.13
C LYS A 8 9.15 12.16 -7.81
N LYS A 9 8.98 12.43 -9.11
CA LYS A 9 7.85 11.93 -9.92
C LYS A 9 7.89 10.42 -10.08
N GLU A 10 9.06 9.83 -10.23
CA GLU A 10 9.23 8.39 -10.42
C GLU A 10 8.89 7.61 -9.15
N ILE A 11 9.47 7.98 -8.01
CA ILE A 11 9.09 7.50 -6.66
C ILE A 11 7.58 7.67 -6.44
N SER A 12 7.03 8.85 -6.74
CA SER A 12 5.60 9.11 -6.59
C SER A 12 4.71 8.24 -7.48
N SER A 13 5.16 7.99 -8.71
CA SER A 13 4.45 7.15 -9.68
C SER A 13 4.53 5.66 -9.35
N LEU A 14 5.61 5.23 -8.68
CA LEU A 14 5.85 3.86 -8.23
C LEU A 14 4.98 3.50 -7.03
N PHE A 15 4.81 4.44 -6.09
CA PHE A 15 4.12 4.17 -4.83
C PHE A 15 2.66 4.63 -4.80
N PHE A 16 2.30 5.63 -5.61
CA PHE A 16 1.05 6.35 -5.41
C PHE A 16 0.29 6.74 -6.67
N LYS A 17 0.49 6.05 -7.79
CA LYS A 17 -0.56 6.02 -8.82
C LYS A 17 -1.81 5.42 -8.16
N ASN A 18 -2.72 6.31 -7.75
CA ASN A 18 -4.05 6.04 -7.18
C ASN A 18 -4.81 5.00 -8.00
N ARG A 19 -4.51 3.72 -7.80
CA ARG A 19 -5.31 2.61 -8.32
C ARG A 19 -5.90 1.93 -7.10
N CYS A 20 -7.01 2.48 -6.62
CA CYS A 20 -7.86 1.74 -5.71
C CYS A 20 -8.43 0.56 -6.48
N LEU A 21 -8.45 -0.64 -5.89
CA LEU A 21 -9.21 -1.74 -6.45
C LEU A 21 -10.68 -1.39 -6.29
N GLU A 22 -11.34 -1.01 -7.38
CA GLU A 22 -12.77 -0.72 -7.38
C GLU A 22 -13.55 -1.89 -6.78
N THR A 23 -14.46 -1.60 -5.86
CA THR A 23 -15.28 -2.63 -5.22
C THR A 23 -16.06 -3.40 -6.29
N ASN A 24 -16.09 -4.73 -6.17
CA ASN A 24 -16.72 -5.65 -7.14
C ASN A 24 -16.10 -5.67 -8.55
N SER A 25 -14.98 -4.98 -8.78
CA SER A 25 -14.14 -5.23 -9.96
C SER A 25 -13.60 -6.66 -9.93
N THR A 26 -13.32 -7.23 -11.10
CA THR A 26 -12.74 -8.57 -11.20
C THR A 26 -11.42 -8.66 -10.43
N ALA A 27 -10.60 -7.60 -10.47
CA ALA A 27 -9.37 -7.50 -9.70
C ALA A 27 -9.63 -7.55 -8.18
N HIS A 28 -10.62 -6.81 -7.67
CA HIS A 28 -11.01 -6.88 -6.27
C HIS A 28 -11.47 -8.28 -5.85
N LEU A 29 -12.25 -8.96 -6.69
CA LEU A 29 -12.76 -10.30 -6.39
C LEU A 29 -11.65 -11.36 -6.39
N ILE A 30 -10.70 -11.25 -7.32
CA ILE A 30 -9.49 -12.10 -7.34
C ILE A 30 -8.70 -11.90 -6.05
N CYS A 31 -8.39 -10.64 -5.69
CA CYS A 31 -7.67 -10.35 -4.46
C CYS A 31 -8.44 -10.81 -3.21
N LYS A 32 -9.76 -10.60 -3.16
CA LYS A 32 -10.61 -11.10 -2.06
C LYS A 32 -10.48 -12.60 -1.88
N THR A 33 -10.54 -13.35 -2.98
CA THR A 33 -10.48 -14.82 -2.97
C THR A 33 -9.12 -15.30 -2.46
N LEU A 34 -8.04 -14.70 -2.98
CA LEU A 34 -6.67 -15.05 -2.62
C LEU A 34 -6.27 -14.57 -1.22
N TYR A 35 -6.94 -13.56 -0.68
CA TYR A 35 -6.75 -13.10 0.69
C TYR A 35 -7.27 -14.12 1.70
N SER A 36 -8.37 -14.83 1.38
CA SER A 36 -8.90 -15.89 2.24
C SER A 36 -8.01 -17.14 2.26
N ALA A 37 -7.50 -17.56 1.10
CA ALA A 37 -6.53 -18.64 1.01
C ALA A 37 -5.83 -18.65 -0.37
N PRO A 38 -4.55 -19.04 -0.44
CA PRO A 38 -3.93 -19.43 -1.71
C PRO A 38 -4.71 -20.57 -2.38
N CYS A 39 -4.80 -20.55 -3.71
CA CYS A 39 -5.49 -21.62 -4.44
C CYS A 39 -4.94 -21.82 -5.85
N GLU A 40 -5.20 -22.99 -6.42
CA GLU A 40 -4.87 -23.29 -7.80
C GLU A 40 -5.59 -22.36 -8.78
N GLN A 41 -5.04 -22.21 -9.99
CA GLN A 41 -5.63 -21.37 -11.03
C GLN A 41 -7.05 -21.79 -11.39
N LYS A 42 -7.30 -23.10 -11.50
CA LYS A 42 -8.62 -23.64 -11.87
C LYS A 42 -9.67 -23.26 -10.84
N GLN A 43 -9.37 -23.48 -9.56
CA GLN A 43 -10.25 -23.12 -8.46
C GLN A 43 -10.49 -21.61 -8.37
N LEU A 44 -9.45 -20.79 -8.59
CA LEU A 44 -9.59 -19.34 -8.61
C LEU A 44 -10.55 -18.91 -9.72
N VAL A 45 -10.33 -19.38 -10.95
CA VAL A 45 -11.16 -19.03 -12.10
C VAL A 45 -12.61 -19.48 -11.89
N GLU A 46 -12.84 -20.69 -11.41
CA GLU A 46 -14.18 -21.21 -11.11
C GLU A 46 -14.93 -20.34 -10.09
N LYS A 47 -14.27 -19.96 -8.99
CA LYS A 47 -14.86 -19.07 -7.97
C LYS A 47 -15.22 -17.70 -8.53
N ILE A 48 -14.39 -17.12 -9.40
CA ILE A 48 -14.66 -15.79 -9.97
C ILE A 48 -15.71 -15.86 -11.10
N LEU A 49 -15.76 -16.95 -11.86
CA LEU A 49 -16.81 -17.18 -12.86
C LEU A 49 -18.20 -17.23 -12.22
N GLN A 50 -18.33 -17.87 -11.06
CA GLN A 50 -19.56 -17.91 -10.26
C GLN A 50 -20.04 -16.51 -9.82
N MET A 51 -19.21 -15.47 -9.92
CA MET A 51 -19.54 -14.08 -9.62
C MET A 51 -19.96 -13.27 -10.86
N ASN A 52 -20.45 -13.94 -11.91
CA ASN A 52 -20.92 -13.34 -13.17
C ASN A 52 -19.85 -12.51 -13.90
N LYS A 53 -18.59 -12.94 -13.85
CA LYS A 53 -17.50 -12.35 -14.63
C LYS A 53 -17.17 -13.23 -15.84
N SER A 54 -16.84 -12.62 -16.97
CA SER A 54 -16.45 -13.38 -18.16
C SER A 54 -15.02 -13.93 -18.03
N LEU A 55 -14.79 -15.12 -18.59
CA LEU A 55 -13.48 -15.79 -18.53
C LEU A 55 -12.34 -14.92 -19.08
N ASN A 56 -12.58 -14.21 -20.19
CA ASN A 56 -11.59 -13.33 -20.79
C ASN A 56 -11.22 -12.18 -19.86
N VAL A 57 -12.20 -11.56 -19.17
CA VAL A 57 -11.94 -10.50 -18.21
C VAL A 57 -11.16 -11.02 -17.00
N ILE A 58 -11.45 -12.24 -16.54
CA ILE A 58 -10.70 -12.89 -15.44
C ILE A 58 -9.23 -13.09 -15.84
N ARG A 59 -8.98 -13.67 -17.02
CA ARG A 59 -7.61 -13.92 -17.52
C ARG A 59 -6.81 -12.63 -17.65
N VAL A 60 -7.39 -11.62 -18.29
CA VAL A 60 -6.75 -10.30 -18.43
C VAL A 60 -6.46 -9.68 -17.06
N SER A 61 -7.41 -9.78 -16.11
CA SER A 61 -7.22 -9.26 -14.76
C SER A 61 -6.12 -9.99 -13.99
N ILE A 62 -5.99 -11.32 -14.14
CA ILE A 62 -4.89 -12.09 -13.53
C ILE A 62 -3.55 -11.61 -14.09
N CYS A 63 -3.41 -11.49 -15.41
CA CYS A 63 -2.19 -11.00 -16.04
C CYS A 63 -1.83 -9.57 -15.58
N ASP A 64 -2.81 -8.68 -15.51
CA ASP A 64 -2.62 -7.31 -15.03
C ASP A 64 -2.19 -7.29 -13.54
N LEU A 65 -2.82 -8.08 -12.67
CA LEU A 65 -2.43 -8.19 -11.26
C LEU A 65 -1.04 -8.79 -11.07
N GLN A 66 -0.64 -9.78 -11.87
CA GLN A 66 0.72 -10.34 -11.85
C GLN A 66 1.75 -9.33 -12.31
N SER A 67 1.48 -8.59 -13.40
CA SER A 67 2.39 -7.56 -13.91
C SER A 67 2.65 -6.45 -12.88
N LYS A 68 1.66 -6.16 -12.02
CA LYS A 68 1.75 -5.20 -10.92
C LYS A 68 2.31 -5.79 -9.62
N ASN A 69 2.74 -7.06 -9.64
CA ASN A 69 3.23 -7.77 -8.47
C ASN A 69 2.23 -7.77 -7.29
N LEU A 70 0.92 -7.83 -7.57
CA LEU A 70 -0.13 -7.92 -6.55
C LEU A 70 -0.49 -9.37 -6.25
N ILE A 71 -0.36 -10.24 -7.25
CA ILE A 71 -0.50 -11.69 -7.08
C ILE A 71 0.72 -12.35 -7.70
N GLN A 72 1.07 -13.52 -7.19
CA GLN A 72 2.13 -14.37 -7.72
C GLN A 72 1.67 -15.81 -7.81
N PHE A 73 2.25 -16.54 -8.75
CA PHE A 73 2.05 -17.98 -8.88
C PHE A 73 3.33 -18.69 -8.44
N THR A 74 3.24 -19.50 -7.40
CA THR A 74 4.39 -20.23 -6.83
C THR A 74 3.89 -21.57 -6.34
N ASP A 75 4.65 -22.64 -6.58
CA ASP A 75 4.33 -23.99 -6.10
C ASP A 75 2.93 -24.48 -6.55
N GLY A 76 2.53 -24.11 -7.77
CA GLY A 76 1.22 -24.49 -8.33
C GLY A 76 0.04 -23.65 -7.81
N LEU A 77 0.27 -22.66 -6.94
CA LEU A 77 -0.78 -21.88 -6.28
C LEU A 77 -0.65 -20.39 -6.58
N PHE A 78 -1.78 -19.74 -6.82
CA PHE A 78 -1.89 -18.29 -6.76
C PHE A 78 -1.95 -17.83 -5.31
N LYS A 79 -1.21 -16.78 -4.98
CA LYS A 79 -1.23 -16.10 -3.67
C LYS A 79 -1.10 -14.60 -3.84
N LEU A 80 -1.63 -13.83 -2.88
CA LEU A 80 -1.31 -12.41 -2.78
C LEU A 80 0.14 -12.21 -2.34
N THR A 81 0.78 -11.20 -2.90
CA THR A 81 2.01 -10.62 -2.36
C THR A 81 1.68 -9.69 -1.19
N ASP A 82 2.68 -9.21 -0.45
CA ASP A 82 2.46 -8.20 0.60
C ASP A 82 1.82 -6.94 0.02
N THR A 83 2.31 -6.47 -1.13
CA THR A 83 1.71 -5.37 -1.88
C THR A 83 0.25 -5.66 -2.25
N GLY A 84 -0.05 -6.86 -2.73
CA GLY A 84 -1.41 -7.31 -3.02
C GLY A 84 -2.35 -7.23 -1.81
N ARG A 85 -1.86 -7.68 -0.65
CA ARG A 85 -2.60 -7.59 0.62
C ARG A 85 -2.85 -6.13 1.01
N TRP A 86 -1.87 -5.25 0.90
CA TRP A 86 -2.05 -3.82 1.20
C TRP A 86 -3.07 -3.16 0.28
N TYR A 87 -3.02 -3.44 -1.03
CA TYR A 87 -4.02 -2.93 -1.99
C TYR A 87 -5.43 -3.44 -1.68
N TYR A 88 -5.56 -4.72 -1.31
CA TYR A 88 -6.82 -5.30 -0.91
C TYR A 88 -7.38 -4.65 0.37
N VAL A 89 -6.56 -4.49 1.40
CA VAL A 89 -6.95 -3.85 2.66
C VAL A 89 -7.34 -2.39 2.45
N ALA A 90 -6.58 -1.64 1.65
CA ALA A 90 -6.93 -0.27 1.29
C ALA A 90 -8.33 -0.20 0.65
N ALA A 91 -8.61 -1.08 -0.31
CA ALA A 91 -9.91 -1.18 -0.95
C ALA A 91 -11.03 -1.64 0.00
N LYS A 92 -10.74 -2.52 0.97
CA LYS A 92 -11.72 -2.95 1.97
C LYS A 92 -12.09 -1.86 2.97
N ILE A 93 -11.12 -1.05 3.36
CA ILE A 93 -11.32 0.09 4.24
C ILE A 93 -11.92 1.29 3.49
N GLY A 94 -11.84 1.30 2.15
CA GLY A 94 -12.36 2.39 1.31
C GLY A 94 -11.42 3.57 1.18
N ILE A 95 -10.11 3.34 1.32
CA ILE A 95 -9.07 4.38 1.25
C ILE A 95 -8.05 4.07 0.15
N SER A 96 -7.26 5.07 -0.23
CA SER A 96 -6.11 4.86 -1.11
C SER A 96 -4.99 4.13 -0.37
N VAL A 97 -4.11 3.44 -1.11
CA VAL A 97 -2.88 2.87 -0.53
C VAL A 97 -2.00 3.96 0.10
N SER A 98 -1.95 5.16 -0.49
CA SER A 98 -1.27 6.32 0.11
C SER A 98 -1.83 6.69 1.49
N SER A 99 -3.16 6.67 1.63
CA SER A 99 -3.85 6.89 2.91
C SER A 99 -3.61 5.72 3.87
N LEU A 100 -3.52 4.49 3.36
CA LEU A 100 -3.22 3.30 4.15
C LEU A 100 -1.82 3.36 4.76
N CYS A 101 -0.81 3.87 4.03
CA CYS A 101 0.54 4.07 4.58
C CYS A 101 0.57 5.05 5.76
N LEU A 102 -0.25 6.11 5.71
CA LEU A 102 -0.40 7.04 6.85
C LEU A 102 -1.13 6.37 8.02
N LEU A 103 -2.17 5.60 7.71
CA LEU A 103 -2.96 4.88 8.69
C LEU A 103 -2.14 3.80 9.40
N SER A 104 -1.27 3.08 8.69
CA SER A 104 -0.45 1.99 9.25
C SER A 104 0.55 2.49 10.28
N GLN A 105 1.17 3.65 10.03
CA GLN A 105 2.04 4.30 11.02
C GLN A 105 1.25 4.67 12.28
N ALA A 106 0.11 5.35 12.11
CA ALA A 106 -0.72 5.76 13.24
C ALA A 106 -1.22 4.54 14.04
N TYR A 107 -1.58 3.45 13.36
CA TYR A 107 -2.06 2.21 13.98
C TYR A 107 -0.99 1.54 14.84
N VAL A 108 0.21 1.27 14.29
CA VAL A 108 1.28 0.58 15.03
C VAL A 108 1.71 1.38 16.26
N ILE A 109 1.82 2.70 16.10
CA ILE A 109 2.16 3.61 17.18
C ILE A 109 1.08 3.57 18.28
N GLN A 110 -0.20 3.61 17.91
CA GLN A 110 -1.30 3.53 18.86
C GLN A 110 -1.38 2.19 19.58
N LYS A 111 -1.25 1.09 18.85
CA LYS A 111 -1.22 -0.26 19.41
C LYS A 111 -0.08 -0.42 20.43
N ASN A 112 1.11 0.10 20.13
CA ASN A 112 2.25 0.06 21.04
C ASN A 112 2.01 0.86 22.33
N LEU A 113 1.36 2.02 22.27
CA LEU A 113 1.04 2.77 23.48
C LEU A 113 -0.08 2.13 24.29
N GLU A 114 -1.12 1.59 23.64
CA GLU A 114 -2.20 0.85 24.32
C GLU A 114 -1.64 -0.37 25.06
N ASN A 115 -0.68 -1.08 24.46
CA ASN A 115 0.03 -2.19 25.11
C ASN A 115 0.85 -1.75 26.35
N ASN A 116 1.22 -0.47 26.45
CA ASN A 116 1.95 0.10 27.57
C ASN A 116 1.04 0.88 28.55
N GLY A 117 -0.28 0.73 28.44
CA GLY A 117 -1.26 1.38 29.33
C GLY A 117 -1.52 2.86 29.04
N PHE A 118 -0.96 3.41 27.95
CA PHE A 118 -1.17 4.80 27.55
C PHE A 118 -2.28 4.89 26.49
N VAL A 119 -3.44 5.42 26.88
CA VAL A 119 -4.57 5.64 25.96
C VAL A 119 -4.59 7.11 25.52
N GLY A 120 -3.95 7.42 24.40
CA GLY A 120 -4.15 8.69 23.67
C GLY A 120 -2.91 9.43 23.14
N TYR A 121 -3.18 10.26 22.11
CA TYR A 121 -2.38 11.32 21.45
C TYR A 121 -1.14 10.93 20.60
N PHE A 122 -1.11 11.37 19.33
CA PHE A 122 0.10 11.34 18.47
C PHE A 122 0.20 12.45 17.45
N ALA A 123 1.45 12.71 17.03
CA ALA A 123 1.87 13.66 15.99
C ALA A 123 2.31 12.96 14.67
N VAL A 124 1.89 13.47 13.51
CA VAL A 124 2.21 12.94 12.15
C VAL A 124 3.58 13.38 11.62
N ALA A 125 4.55 13.67 12.50
CA ALA A 125 5.87 14.14 12.07
C ALA A 125 6.56 13.17 11.09
N TYR A 126 6.28 11.85 11.18
CA TYR A 126 6.97 10.83 10.41
C TYR A 126 6.52 10.65 8.95
N PHE A 127 5.28 11.02 8.60
CA PHE A 127 4.74 10.79 7.25
C PHE A 127 4.94 11.99 6.31
N ALA A 128 5.06 13.21 6.85
CA ALA A 128 5.25 14.41 6.04
C ALA A 128 6.50 14.33 5.14
N ASP A 129 7.57 13.69 5.61
CA ASP A 129 8.82 13.53 4.85
C ASP A 129 8.70 12.56 3.66
N ILE A 130 7.80 11.58 3.74
CA ILE A 130 7.66 10.49 2.75
C ILE A 130 6.69 10.88 1.63
N VAL A 131 5.60 11.61 1.94
CA VAL A 131 4.59 12.04 0.96
C VAL A 131 4.75 13.46 0.44
N LYS A 132 5.70 14.27 0.94
CA LYS A 132 5.96 15.63 0.41
C LYS A 132 6.23 15.65 -1.10
N TYR A 133 6.64 14.52 -1.66
CA TYR A 133 6.97 14.38 -3.08
C TYR A 133 5.80 13.92 -3.98
N SER A 134 4.71 13.38 -3.42
CA SER A 134 3.69 12.66 -4.20
C SER A 134 2.25 13.14 -4.00
N HIS A 135 1.91 13.65 -2.82
CA HIS A 135 0.53 13.99 -2.45
C HIS A 135 0.47 15.12 -1.45
N SER A 136 -0.62 15.88 -1.46
CA SER A 136 -0.94 16.78 -0.37
C SER A 136 -1.28 15.96 0.88
N THR A 137 -0.45 16.05 1.92
CA THR A 137 -0.71 15.44 3.24
C THR A 137 -2.11 15.81 3.75
N SER A 138 -2.57 17.03 3.49
CA SER A 138 -3.91 17.49 3.84
C SER A 138 -5.02 16.70 3.13
N LYS A 139 -4.81 16.32 1.86
CA LYS A 139 -5.76 15.50 1.10
C LYS A 139 -5.83 14.06 1.63
N LEU A 140 -4.69 13.47 1.98
CA LEU A 140 -4.64 12.12 2.56
C LEU A 140 -5.33 12.06 3.93
N ILE A 141 -5.07 13.05 4.79
CA ILE A 141 -5.75 13.20 6.08
C ILE A 141 -7.26 13.40 5.88
N ARG A 142 -7.67 14.24 4.92
CA ARG A 142 -9.08 14.46 4.63
C ARG A 142 -9.80 13.16 4.25
N ASN A 143 -9.22 12.34 3.37
CA ASN A 143 -9.79 11.05 3.00
C ASN A 143 -9.95 10.11 4.22
N LEU A 144 -8.96 10.06 5.13
CA LEU A 144 -9.06 9.26 6.36
C LEU A 144 -10.15 9.77 7.32
N ARG A 145 -10.39 11.08 7.35
CA ARG A 145 -11.47 11.68 8.14
C ARG A 145 -12.84 11.41 7.54
N GLU A 146 -12.98 11.51 6.22
CA GLU A 146 -14.22 11.21 5.50
C GLU A 146 -14.65 9.76 5.71
N MET A 147 -13.70 8.82 5.81
CA MET A 147 -13.98 7.42 6.15
C MET A 147 -14.19 7.17 7.66
N GLY A 148 -14.17 8.22 8.49
CA GLY A 148 -14.38 8.13 9.93
C GLY A 148 -13.31 7.31 10.66
N LEU A 149 -12.10 7.19 10.09
CA LEU A 149 -11.00 6.41 10.67
C LEU A 149 -10.16 7.26 11.62
N THR A 150 -10.02 8.53 11.30
CA THR A 150 -9.19 9.46 12.08
C THR A 150 -9.91 10.78 12.31
N TYR A 151 -9.48 11.52 13.32
CA TYR A 151 -9.76 12.95 13.43
C TYR A 151 -8.47 13.76 13.46
N ARG A 152 -8.57 14.99 12.94
CA ARG A 152 -7.47 15.96 12.99
C ARG A 152 -7.41 16.54 14.39
N HIS A 153 -6.25 16.47 15.01
CA HIS A 153 -6.03 17.09 16.32
C HIS A 153 -5.28 18.44 16.16
N HIS A 154 -4.21 18.50 15.34
CA HIS A 154 -3.44 19.71 14.97
C HIS A 154 -2.93 19.68 13.51
N LYS A 155 -2.15 20.69 13.07
CA LYS A 155 -1.75 20.93 11.67
C LYS A 155 -1.25 19.66 10.96
N ASN A 156 -0.44 18.87 11.65
CA ASN A 156 0.21 17.65 11.18
C ASN A 156 0.00 16.50 12.19
N THR A 157 -1.17 16.35 12.80
CA THR A 157 -1.41 15.26 13.77
C THR A 157 -2.76 14.57 13.50
N ILE A 158 -2.77 13.23 13.47
CA ILE A 158 -3.96 12.40 13.31
C ILE A 158 -4.08 11.47 14.51
N ARG A 159 -5.31 11.23 14.94
CA ARG A 159 -5.64 10.19 15.93
C ARG A 159 -6.65 9.24 15.34
N ILE A 160 -6.45 7.94 15.51
CA ILE A 160 -7.44 6.93 15.15
C ILE A 160 -8.53 6.94 16.21
N PHE A 161 -9.78 6.85 15.78
CA PHE A 161 -10.89 6.70 16.73
C PHE A 161 -10.74 5.38 17.50
N PRO A 162 -10.86 5.37 18.84
CA PRO A 162 -10.72 4.13 19.63
C PRO A 162 -11.63 2.99 19.14
N GLU A 163 -12.87 3.32 18.75
CA GLU A 163 -13.83 2.37 18.19
C GLU A 163 -13.37 1.74 16.87
N LYS A 164 -12.51 2.42 16.12
CA LYS A 164 -11.95 1.94 14.86
C LYS A 164 -10.69 1.11 15.05
N MET A 165 -10.02 1.17 16.21
CA MET A 165 -8.87 0.31 16.49
C MET A 165 -9.23 -1.17 16.41
N LYS A 166 -10.35 -1.57 17.02
CA LYS A 166 -10.86 -2.95 16.95
C LYS A 166 -11.10 -3.43 15.52
N MET A 167 -11.57 -2.55 14.64
CA MET A 167 -11.75 -2.89 13.23
C MET A 167 -10.40 -3.10 12.53
N LEU A 168 -9.41 -2.26 12.84
CA LEU A 168 -8.08 -2.30 12.25
C LEU A 168 -7.24 -3.48 12.76
N GLU A 169 -7.51 -4.00 13.95
CA GLU A 169 -6.90 -5.23 14.47
C GLU A 169 -7.13 -6.44 13.55
N ASN A 170 -8.23 -6.48 12.81
CA ASN A 170 -8.48 -7.51 11.79
C ASN A 170 -7.45 -7.47 10.62
N TYR A 171 -6.69 -6.38 10.50
CA TYR A 171 -5.68 -6.16 9.48
C TYR A 171 -4.29 -5.89 10.09
N ASP A 172 -4.05 -6.33 11.32
CA ASP A 172 -2.81 -6.05 12.06
C ASP A 172 -1.55 -6.48 11.30
N ALA A 173 -1.56 -7.67 10.69
CA ALA A 173 -0.43 -8.18 9.93
C ALA A 173 -0.11 -7.29 8.72
N GLU A 174 -1.13 -6.84 8.00
CA GLU A 174 -0.99 -5.96 6.83
C GLU A 174 -0.53 -4.55 7.24
N LEU A 175 -1.11 -3.98 8.30
CA LEU A 175 -0.73 -2.65 8.77
C LEU A 175 0.68 -2.66 9.36
N THR A 176 1.07 -3.71 10.09
CA THR A 176 2.41 -3.84 10.65
C THR A 176 3.47 -4.06 9.57
N SER A 177 3.20 -4.94 8.58
CA SER A 177 4.11 -5.16 7.44
C SER A 177 4.27 -3.90 6.59
N LEU A 178 3.18 -3.19 6.30
CA LEU A 178 3.25 -1.92 5.59
C LEU A 178 4.05 -0.88 6.37
N ASN A 179 3.85 -0.78 7.68
CA ASN A 179 4.61 0.16 8.51
C ASN A 179 6.12 -0.13 8.49
N LYS A 180 6.53 -1.41 8.61
CA LYS A 180 7.94 -1.81 8.50
C LYS A 180 8.55 -1.36 7.17
N TRP A 181 7.85 -1.66 6.08
CA TRP A 181 8.27 -1.25 4.74
C TRP A 181 8.38 0.27 4.59
N VAL A 182 7.42 1.05 5.13
CA VAL A 182 7.48 2.51 5.11
C VAL A 182 8.69 3.05 5.91
N VAL A 183 9.00 2.45 7.06
CA VAL A 183 10.17 2.81 7.88
C VAL A 183 11.48 2.48 7.15
N GLU A 184 11.58 1.31 6.52
CA GLU A 184 12.75 0.91 5.73
C GLU A 184 13.03 1.88 4.58
N ILE A 185 11.98 2.30 3.86
CA ILE A 185 12.10 3.31 2.81
C ILE A 185 12.59 4.63 3.38
N LYS A 186 12.07 5.06 4.54
CA LYS A 186 12.53 6.28 5.19
C LYS A 186 14.01 6.19 5.53
N SER A 187 14.45 5.09 6.16
CA SER A 187 15.86 4.88 6.49
C SER A 187 16.73 5.00 5.25
N LYS A 188 16.37 4.29 4.16
CA LYS A 188 17.12 4.36 2.90
C LYS A 188 17.17 5.78 2.32
N ILE A 189 16.08 6.55 2.40
CA ILE A 189 16.07 7.95 1.94
C ILE A 189 16.98 8.82 2.82
N THR A 190 16.94 8.65 4.15
CA THR A 190 17.81 9.39 5.09
C THR A 190 19.27 9.04 4.87
N ASP A 191 19.60 7.75 4.72
CA ASP A 191 20.97 7.28 4.45
C ASP A 191 21.52 7.87 3.14
N ILE A 192 20.66 8.16 2.17
CA ILE A 192 20.99 8.79 0.88
C ILE A 192 21.10 10.31 0.98
N GLU A 193 20.36 10.95 1.88
CA GLU A 193 20.53 12.38 2.17
C GLU A 193 21.86 12.64 2.89
N ASP A 194 22.36 11.65 3.65
CA ASP A 194 23.63 11.68 4.39
C ASP A 194 24.84 11.10 3.61
N SER A 195 24.66 10.41 2.48
CA SER A 195 25.75 9.76 1.72
C SER A 195 25.90 10.19 0.26
N ASP A 196 27.14 10.00 -0.23
CA ASP A 196 27.72 10.36 -1.52
C ASP A 196 26.77 10.22 -2.74
N SER A 197 26.88 11.18 -3.67
CA SER A 197 26.08 11.33 -4.90
C SER A 197 25.94 10.04 -5.73
N ILE A 198 26.92 9.15 -5.64
CA ILE A 198 26.96 7.85 -6.32
C ILE A 198 26.01 6.84 -5.67
N ALA A 199 25.89 6.81 -4.34
CA ALA A 199 24.96 5.93 -3.63
C ALA A 199 23.50 6.31 -3.91
N ARG A 200 23.22 7.62 -4.00
CA ARG A 200 21.95 8.17 -4.46
C ARG A 200 21.60 7.74 -5.87
N GLU A 201 22.56 7.83 -6.80
CA GLU A 201 22.34 7.48 -8.20
C GLU A 201 22.14 5.97 -8.39
N ASN A 202 22.84 5.14 -7.60
CA ASN A 202 22.64 3.70 -7.56
C ASN A 202 21.29 3.30 -6.96
N PHE A 203 20.83 3.93 -5.87
CA PHE A 203 19.50 3.66 -5.33
C PHE A 203 18.37 4.10 -6.28
N ILE A 204 18.52 5.24 -6.96
CA ILE A 204 17.57 5.66 -8.00
C ILE A 204 17.61 4.64 -9.16
N LYS A 205 18.80 4.19 -9.59
CA LYS A 205 18.93 3.12 -10.60
C LYS A 205 18.33 1.80 -10.13
N ASP A 206 18.41 1.44 -8.86
CA ASP A 206 17.82 0.22 -8.30
C ASP A 206 16.30 0.32 -8.20
N LEU A 207 15.76 1.47 -7.79
CA LEU A 207 14.33 1.76 -7.84
C LEU A 207 13.80 1.79 -9.28
N GLU A 208 14.56 2.37 -10.22
CA GLU A 208 14.25 2.38 -11.64
C GLU A 208 14.42 0.98 -12.27
N CYS A 209 15.37 0.17 -11.83
CA CYS A 209 15.60 -1.19 -12.29
C CYS A 209 14.47 -2.10 -11.80
N TYR A 210 14.08 -1.98 -10.52
CA TYR A 210 12.89 -2.58 -9.96
C TYR A 210 11.65 -2.14 -10.77
N ALA A 211 11.50 -0.85 -11.06
CA ALA A 211 10.42 -0.32 -11.90
C ALA A 211 10.43 -0.84 -13.35
N ARG A 212 11.60 -1.05 -13.95
CA ARG A 212 11.77 -1.57 -15.33
C ARG A 212 11.51 -3.07 -15.41
N LEU A 213 11.95 -3.84 -14.43
CA LEU A 213 11.59 -5.25 -14.26
C LEU A 213 10.06 -5.40 -14.11
N HIS A 214 9.38 -4.40 -13.53
CA HIS A 214 7.91 -4.32 -13.43
C HIS A 214 7.20 -3.60 -14.60
N LYS A 215 7.93 -3.14 -15.62
CA LYS A 215 7.36 -2.59 -16.88
C LYS A 215 7.52 -3.51 -18.08
N SER A 216 8.28 -4.61 -18.00
CA SER A 216 8.62 -5.42 -19.16
C SER A 216 7.60 -6.53 -19.45
N LYS A 217 6.49 -6.15 -20.09
CA LYS A 217 5.95 -6.73 -21.33
C LYS A 217 4.60 -6.08 -21.65
N VAL A 218 4.66 -4.83 -22.11
CA VAL A 218 3.62 -4.27 -22.99
C VAL A 218 4.33 -3.69 -24.19
N MET A 219 4.81 -4.58 -25.05
CA MET A 219 4.99 -4.31 -26.47
C MET A 219 4.64 -5.61 -27.21
N GLN A 220 3.39 -5.68 -27.65
CA GLN A 220 3.02 -5.87 -29.05
C GLN A 220 1.77 -5.03 -29.30
#